data_AF-A0A523ED30-F1
#
_entry.id   AF-A0A523ED30-F1
#
_cell.length_a   1.000
_cell.length_b   1.000
_cell.length_c   1.000
_cell.angle_alpha   90.00
_cell.angle_beta   90.00
_cell.angle_gamma   90.00
#
_symmetry.space_group_name_H-M   'P 1'
#
loop_
_entity.id
_entity.type
_entity.pdbx_description
1 polymer ?
#
loop_
_entity_poly.entity_id
_entity_poly.type
_entity_poly.pdbx_seq_one_letter_code
_entity_poly.pdbx_strand_id
1 'polypeptide(L)'
;GDVNGDGYADVIVGAHVNTSFTGKAYLYLGGPGGLATTSAWDAAGEATSDNFGWSVATAGDVNGDGYADVIVGAWGNTSNTGKAYVYPGGGGYGVAVVPRQLRADLSAPIPAGGRAYGQEFRLGLTLHNPMGGRGVGRLQWQLAPWRGTLNSKFNPIQSDTDWYLLPTPMTKELALPNDDTRYIWRARVQYDPAQSPFVGYSRWFTISGNSLYEANLFSTSQVEPPVCGIPDEELYISDMTLDGNGKPVIHYQDPNQPADVTGYNIYRASLPGGPWTMLGSNVVDMDEGTPNIQYVDQTGDMGGTWFYEVAAWNNACGAEGPR
;
A
#
# COMPACT_ATOMS: atom_id res chain seq x y z
N GLY A 1 -17.77 10.48 16.70
CA GLY A 1 -16.62 10.22 15.81
C GLY A 1 -15.37 10.49 16.59
N ASP A 2 -14.29 9.79 16.31
CA ASP A 2 -12.94 10.13 16.77
C ASP A 2 -12.22 10.75 15.57
N VAL A 3 -12.29 12.06 15.49
CA VAL A 3 -11.87 12.87 14.33
C VAL A 3 -10.37 13.11 14.32
N ASN A 4 -9.67 12.89 15.45
CA ASN A 4 -8.23 13.10 15.59
C ASN A 4 -7.47 11.79 15.86
N GLY A 5 -8.17 10.65 15.94
CA GLY A 5 -7.62 9.30 16.02
C GLY A 5 -6.97 8.97 17.36
N ASP A 6 -7.34 9.67 18.44
CA ASP A 6 -6.71 9.49 19.76
C ASP A 6 -7.37 8.41 20.63
N GLY A 7 -8.42 7.75 20.10
CA GLY A 7 -9.18 6.71 20.75
C GLY A 7 -10.31 7.23 21.64
N TYR A 8 -10.56 8.54 21.69
CA TYR A 8 -11.67 9.17 22.40
C TYR A 8 -12.71 9.70 21.41
N ALA A 9 -13.99 9.66 21.81
CA ALA A 9 -15.05 10.20 20.96
C ALA A 9 -15.15 11.71 21.13
N ASP A 10 -15.23 12.41 20.00
CA ASP A 10 -15.42 13.85 19.89
C ASP A 10 -16.89 14.23 19.67
N VAL A 11 -17.18 15.50 19.87
CA VAL A 11 -18.54 16.04 19.81
C VAL A 11 -18.63 17.20 18.83
N ILE A 12 -19.56 17.09 17.88
CA ILE A 12 -19.96 18.18 16.98
C ILE A 12 -21.27 18.81 17.49
N VAL A 13 -21.32 20.14 17.53
CA VAL A 13 -22.49 20.92 18.01
C VAL A 13 -22.91 21.92 16.93
N GLY A 14 -24.17 21.84 16.52
CA GLY A 14 -24.79 22.80 15.61
C GLY A 14 -25.38 24.01 16.33
N ALA A 15 -25.21 25.20 15.76
CA ALA A 15 -25.68 26.48 16.28
C ALA A 15 -26.30 27.33 15.14
N HIS A 16 -27.39 26.83 14.55
CA HIS A 16 -27.98 27.38 13.32
C HIS A 16 -28.53 28.81 13.41
N VAL A 17 -28.89 29.29 14.61
CA VAL A 17 -29.37 30.67 14.81
C VAL A 17 -28.26 31.71 14.89
N ASN A 18 -26.99 31.28 14.94
CA ASN A 18 -25.86 32.17 15.11
C ASN A 18 -25.73 33.17 13.94
N THR A 19 -25.45 34.43 14.25
CA THR A 19 -25.22 35.51 13.28
C THR A 19 -26.35 35.60 12.24
N SER A 20 -27.56 35.97 12.68
CA SER A 20 -28.72 36.15 11.80
C SER A 20 -29.03 34.90 10.94
N PHE A 21 -29.00 33.71 11.54
CA PHE A 21 -29.24 32.45 10.86
C PHE A 21 -28.23 32.10 9.75
N THR A 22 -27.08 32.77 9.67
CA THR A 22 -25.95 32.21 8.90
C THR A 22 -25.59 30.83 9.45
N GLY A 23 -25.60 30.71 10.78
CA GLY A 23 -25.40 29.45 11.48
C GLY A 23 -23.93 29.06 11.62
N LYS A 24 -23.64 28.25 12.64
CA LYS A 24 -22.31 27.74 12.96
C LYS A 24 -22.33 26.28 13.36
N ALA A 25 -21.18 25.61 13.27
CA ALA A 25 -20.92 24.32 13.89
C ALA A 25 -19.59 24.36 14.64
N TYR A 26 -19.50 23.66 15.78
CA TYR A 26 -18.33 23.61 16.65
C TYR A 26 -17.97 22.17 16.96
N LEU A 27 -16.70 21.83 16.83
CA LEU A 27 -16.13 20.53 17.17
C LEU A 27 -15.31 20.64 18.45
N TYR A 28 -15.60 19.77 19.41
CA TYR A 28 -14.90 19.66 20.69
C TYR A 28 -14.28 18.28 20.80
N LEU A 29 -12.98 18.23 21.10
CA LEU A 29 -12.26 16.98 21.21
C LEU A 29 -12.55 16.28 22.54
N GLY A 30 -12.74 14.98 22.49
CA GLY A 30 -12.73 14.11 23.65
C GLY A 30 -11.31 13.88 24.16
N GLY A 31 -11.18 13.26 25.33
CA GLY A 31 -9.88 12.91 25.86
C GLY A 31 -9.97 12.20 27.21
N PRO A 32 -8.82 11.81 27.79
CA PRO A 32 -8.77 11.13 29.08
C PRO A 32 -9.36 11.97 30.23
N GLY A 33 -9.33 13.30 30.11
CA GLY A 33 -9.95 14.24 31.06
C GLY A 33 -11.43 14.54 30.79
N GLY A 34 -12.04 13.91 29.79
CA GLY A 34 -13.37 14.25 29.28
C GLY A 34 -13.34 15.21 28.09
N LEU A 35 -14.48 15.83 27.80
CA LEU A 35 -14.64 16.73 26.66
C LEU A 35 -13.88 18.04 26.88
N ALA A 36 -13.15 18.49 25.85
CA ALA A 36 -12.48 19.78 25.85
C ALA A 36 -13.48 20.93 26.06
N THR A 37 -13.06 21.96 26.81
CA THR A 37 -13.90 23.14 27.08
C THR A 37 -13.84 24.20 25.97
N THR A 38 -12.91 24.03 25.02
CA THR A 38 -12.72 24.92 23.87
C THR A 38 -12.92 24.14 22.59
N SER A 39 -13.59 24.74 21.61
CA SER A 39 -13.75 24.13 20.30
C SER A 39 -12.39 24.04 19.62
N ALA A 40 -12.03 22.84 19.15
CA ALA A 40 -10.83 22.62 18.36
C ALA A 40 -11.00 23.09 16.91
N TRP A 41 -12.25 23.15 16.44
CA TRP A 41 -12.61 23.62 15.11
C TRP A 41 -14.02 24.21 15.09
N ASP A 42 -14.25 25.23 14.26
CA ASP A 42 -15.58 25.74 13.96
C ASP A 42 -15.71 26.15 12.48
N ALA A 43 -16.95 26.12 11.98
CA ALA A 43 -17.32 26.61 10.66
C ALA A 43 -18.63 27.38 10.70
N ALA A 44 -18.85 28.21 9.69
CA ALA A 44 -20.06 29.02 9.53
C ALA A 44 -20.69 28.81 8.14
N GLY A 45 -21.99 29.14 8.03
CA GLY A 45 -22.68 29.21 6.74
C GLY A 45 -22.09 30.28 5.81
N GLU A 46 -22.41 30.17 4.53
CA GLU A 46 -21.89 31.05 3.47
C GLU A 46 -22.60 32.41 3.49
N ALA A 47 -23.89 32.43 3.85
CA ALA A 47 -24.73 33.63 3.86
C ALA A 47 -25.78 33.62 4.99
N THR A 48 -26.37 34.79 5.25
CA THR A 48 -27.53 34.95 6.15
C THR A 48 -28.67 34.00 5.77
N SER A 49 -29.35 33.42 6.76
CA SER A 49 -30.45 32.46 6.58
C SER A 49 -30.09 31.09 5.99
N ASP A 50 -28.81 30.77 5.83
CA ASP A 50 -28.38 29.42 5.42
C ASP A 50 -28.78 28.32 6.42
N ASN A 51 -28.94 28.68 7.70
CA ASN A 51 -29.19 27.77 8.80
C ASN A 51 -28.13 26.66 8.89
N PHE A 52 -26.85 27.00 8.67
CA PHE A 52 -25.74 26.05 8.81
C PHE A 52 -25.63 25.53 10.25
N GLY A 53 -25.46 24.22 10.42
CA GLY A 53 -25.50 23.60 11.75
C GLY A 53 -26.92 23.37 12.26
N TRP A 54 -27.93 23.34 11.37
CA TRP A 54 -29.28 22.91 11.73
C TRP A 54 -29.31 21.43 12.09
N SER A 55 -28.59 20.62 11.32
CA SER A 55 -28.29 19.23 11.62
C SER A 55 -26.79 19.01 11.58
N VAL A 56 -26.29 18.19 12.50
CA VAL A 56 -24.90 17.74 12.56
C VAL A 56 -24.88 16.25 12.89
N ALA A 57 -23.90 15.54 12.35
CA ALA A 57 -23.67 14.13 12.65
C ALA A 57 -22.21 13.74 12.40
N THR A 58 -21.83 12.56 12.91
CA THR A 58 -20.66 11.84 12.40
C THR A 58 -20.98 11.36 10.98
N ALA A 59 -20.05 11.55 10.04
CA ALA A 59 -20.13 10.96 8.70
C ALA A 59 -19.47 9.58 8.64
N GLY A 60 -18.69 9.22 9.68
CA GLY A 60 -17.81 8.05 9.66
C GLY A 60 -16.52 8.39 8.90
N ASP A 61 -15.66 7.41 8.68
CA ASP A 61 -14.45 7.56 7.86
C ASP A 61 -14.81 7.41 6.37
N VAL A 62 -15.16 8.52 5.70
CA VAL A 62 -15.67 8.50 4.32
C VAL A 62 -14.57 8.49 3.27
N ASN A 63 -13.39 9.02 3.59
CA ASN A 63 -12.23 9.05 2.69
C ASN A 63 -11.27 7.87 2.91
N GLY A 64 -11.42 7.19 4.04
CA GLY A 64 -10.72 5.98 4.37
C GLY A 64 -9.38 6.14 5.07
N ASP A 65 -9.10 7.30 5.64
CA ASP A 65 -7.80 7.65 6.23
C ASP A 65 -7.66 7.24 7.70
N GLY A 66 -8.73 6.70 8.30
CA GLY A 66 -8.74 6.18 9.67
C GLY A 66 -9.21 7.19 10.71
N TYR A 67 -9.65 8.36 10.29
CA TYR A 67 -10.28 9.36 11.13
C TYR A 67 -11.78 9.40 10.86
N ALA A 68 -12.57 9.69 11.89
CA ALA A 68 -13.99 9.96 11.67
C ALA A 68 -14.17 11.35 11.07
N ASP A 69 -15.01 11.44 10.05
CA ASP A 69 -15.42 12.70 9.43
C ASP A 69 -16.72 13.20 10.04
N VAL A 70 -17.02 14.49 9.84
CA VAL A 70 -18.27 15.11 10.29
C VAL A 70 -19.07 15.67 9.13
N ILE A 71 -20.40 15.65 9.24
CA ILE A 71 -21.31 16.22 8.26
C ILE A 71 -22.21 17.27 8.90
N VAL A 72 -22.39 18.38 8.21
CA VAL A 72 -23.20 19.53 8.66
C VAL A 72 -24.20 19.92 7.58
N GLY A 73 -25.47 20.07 7.97
CA GLY A 73 -26.55 20.54 7.10
C GLY A 73 -26.76 22.06 7.18
N ALA A 74 -27.03 22.67 6.02
CA ALA A 74 -27.51 24.05 5.88
C ALA A 74 -28.73 24.05 4.97
N TRP A 75 -29.91 23.83 5.55
CA TRP A 75 -31.13 23.62 4.77
C TRP A 75 -31.62 24.88 4.05
N GLY A 76 -31.31 26.07 4.57
CA GLY A 76 -31.74 27.35 4.01
C GLY A 76 -30.86 27.84 2.85
N ASN A 77 -29.69 27.24 2.66
CA ASN A 77 -28.73 27.66 1.63
C ASN A 77 -29.34 27.57 0.22
N THR A 78 -28.99 28.52 -0.64
CA THR A 78 -29.50 28.62 -2.03
C THR A 78 -31.04 28.61 -2.06
N SER A 79 -31.66 29.55 -1.33
CA SER A 79 -33.12 29.72 -1.27
C SER A 79 -33.89 28.44 -0.93
N ASN A 80 -33.47 27.75 0.14
CA ASN A 80 -34.03 26.47 0.60
C ASN A 80 -33.83 25.27 -0.35
N THR A 81 -32.90 25.36 -1.30
CA THR A 81 -32.43 24.15 -2.03
C THR A 81 -31.64 23.25 -1.09
N GLY A 82 -30.92 23.85 -0.14
CA GLY A 82 -30.16 23.16 0.89
C GLY A 82 -28.78 22.70 0.42
N LYS A 83 -27.85 22.60 1.37
CA LYS A 83 -26.52 21.99 1.19
C LYS A 83 -26.15 21.11 2.38
N ALA A 84 -25.32 20.10 2.12
CA ALA A 84 -24.64 19.31 3.14
C ALA A 84 -23.14 19.39 2.92
N TYR A 85 -22.40 19.59 4.00
CA TYR A 85 -20.95 19.77 4.00
C TYR A 85 -20.31 18.63 4.78
N VAL A 86 -19.35 17.94 4.16
CA VAL A 86 -18.53 16.92 4.82
C VAL A 86 -17.17 17.52 5.11
N TYR A 87 -16.72 17.39 6.35
CA TYR A 87 -15.42 17.86 6.81
C TYR A 87 -14.60 16.64 7.25
N PRO A 88 -13.48 16.35 6.55
CA PRO A 88 -12.60 15.26 6.93
C PRO A 88 -11.97 15.47 8.31
N GLY A 89 -11.82 14.37 9.06
CA GLY A 89 -11.00 14.32 10.26
C GLY A 89 -9.50 14.45 9.94
N GLY A 90 -8.67 14.51 10.99
CA GLY A 90 -7.21 14.54 10.88
C GLY A 90 -6.52 14.96 12.17
N GLY A 91 -5.28 14.49 12.39
CA GLY A 91 -4.56 14.71 13.65
C GLY A 91 -3.03 14.70 13.60
N GLY A 92 -2.40 14.60 12.43
CA GLY A 92 -0.95 14.48 12.30
C GLY A 92 -0.47 13.08 12.69
N TYR A 93 -0.06 12.33 11.68
CA TYR A 93 0.08 10.86 11.67
C TYR A 93 -1.24 10.13 11.88
N GLY A 94 -1.93 9.88 10.75
CA GLY A 94 -2.96 8.85 10.67
C GLY A 94 -2.47 7.60 11.37
N VAL A 95 -3.28 7.05 12.28
CA VAL A 95 -3.15 5.63 12.58
C VAL A 95 -3.22 4.94 11.24
N ALA A 96 -2.13 4.32 10.79
CA ALA A 96 -2.08 3.69 9.47
C ALA A 96 -3.13 2.57 9.43
N VAL A 97 -4.33 2.92 8.97
CA VAL A 97 -5.44 1.98 8.74
C VAL A 97 -5.27 1.24 7.44
N VAL A 98 -4.36 1.67 6.57
CA VAL A 98 -3.93 0.89 5.42
C VAL A 98 -3.16 -0.31 5.95
N PRO A 99 -3.75 -1.53 5.93
CA PRO A 99 -3.04 -2.69 6.40
C PRO A 99 -1.85 -2.94 5.49
N ARG A 100 -0.75 -3.40 6.07
CA ARG A 100 0.44 -3.81 5.30
C ARG A 100 0.51 -5.31 5.28
N GLN A 101 0.74 -5.88 4.10
CA GLN A 101 1.20 -7.25 3.99
C GLN A 101 2.73 -7.29 4.14
N LEU A 102 3.21 -8.18 4.99
CA LEU A 102 4.59 -8.32 5.41
C LEU A 102 5.03 -9.76 5.19
N ARG A 103 6.33 -9.98 4.97
CA ARG A 103 6.94 -11.31 5.02
C ARG A 103 6.66 -11.95 6.38
N ALA A 104 6.66 -13.28 6.43
CA ALA A 104 6.34 -14.04 7.65
C ALA A 104 7.27 -13.71 8.82
N ASP A 105 8.54 -13.44 8.53
CA ASP A 105 9.57 -13.01 9.47
C ASP A 105 9.51 -11.51 9.83
N LEU A 106 8.54 -10.76 9.28
CA LEU A 106 8.38 -9.32 9.41
C LEU A 106 9.54 -8.47 8.86
N SER A 107 10.46 -9.06 8.10
CA SER A 107 11.68 -8.38 7.63
C SER A 107 11.41 -7.30 6.56
N ALA A 108 10.36 -7.47 5.76
CA ALA A 108 10.04 -6.56 4.67
C ALA A 108 8.54 -6.55 4.31
N PRO A 109 8.01 -5.44 3.77
CA PRO A 109 6.69 -5.42 3.17
C PRO A 109 6.64 -6.23 1.87
N ILE A 110 5.48 -6.79 1.57
CA ILE A 110 5.18 -7.42 0.28
C ILE A 110 4.38 -6.40 -0.55
N PRO A 111 4.80 -6.05 -1.78
CA PRO A 111 4.01 -5.16 -2.62
C PRO A 111 2.69 -5.80 -3.07
N ALA A 112 1.73 -4.99 -3.48
CA ALA A 112 0.47 -5.48 -4.02
C ALA A 112 0.68 -6.40 -5.23
N GLY A 113 -0.05 -7.52 -5.30
CA GLY A 113 0.17 -8.56 -6.31
C GLY A 113 1.48 -9.35 -6.14
N GLY A 114 2.26 -9.07 -5.10
CA GLY A 114 3.45 -9.83 -4.71
C GLY A 114 3.13 -11.21 -4.14
N ARG A 115 4.18 -11.98 -3.86
CA ARG A 115 4.10 -13.35 -3.34
C ARG A 115 4.53 -13.41 -1.88
N ALA A 116 3.99 -14.39 -1.17
CA ALA A 116 4.50 -14.78 0.13
C ALA A 116 5.44 -15.99 -0.04
N TYR A 117 6.50 -16.02 0.75
CA TYR A 117 7.46 -17.12 0.79
C TYR A 117 7.14 -18.05 1.97
N GLY A 118 7.25 -19.36 1.77
CA GLY A 118 7.06 -20.34 2.85
C GLY A 118 5.62 -20.51 3.33
N GLN A 119 4.62 -20.42 2.44
CA GLN A 119 3.19 -20.62 2.75
C GLN A 119 2.56 -19.62 3.75
N GLU A 120 3.22 -18.54 4.12
CA GLU A 120 2.66 -17.59 5.09
C GLU A 120 3.05 -16.14 4.84
N PHE A 121 2.15 -15.24 5.21
CA PHE A 121 2.43 -13.81 5.31
C PHE A 121 1.73 -13.22 6.52
N ARG A 122 2.10 -11.99 6.87
CA ARG A 122 1.51 -11.29 8.01
C ARG A 122 0.85 -10.00 7.59
N LEU A 123 -0.32 -9.72 8.16
CA LEU A 123 -0.97 -8.42 8.08
C LEU A 123 -0.58 -7.59 9.30
N GLY A 124 0.04 -6.43 9.08
CA GLY A 124 0.13 -5.38 10.08
C GLY A 124 -1.04 -4.42 9.93
N LEU A 125 -1.87 -4.27 10.97
CA LEU A 125 -3.03 -3.37 10.96
C LEU A 125 -3.36 -2.85 12.36
N THR A 126 -4.21 -1.82 12.42
CA THR A 126 -4.81 -1.36 13.68
C THR A 126 -6.32 -1.58 13.64
N LEU A 127 -6.84 -2.36 14.59
CA LEU A 127 -8.28 -2.47 14.79
C LEU A 127 -8.78 -1.15 15.39
N HIS A 128 -9.81 -0.56 14.80
CA HIS A 128 -10.40 0.71 15.24
C HIS A 128 -11.93 0.64 15.16
N ASN A 129 -12.62 1.56 15.82
CA ASN A 129 -14.07 1.74 15.74
C ASN A 129 -14.38 3.01 14.92
N PRO A 130 -15.19 2.97 13.85
CA PRO A 130 -15.37 4.10 12.92
C PRO A 130 -16.31 5.16 13.50
N MET A 131 -17.04 4.82 14.57
CA MET A 131 -17.84 5.78 15.33
C MET A 131 -16.99 6.58 16.32
N GLY A 132 -15.71 6.23 16.45
CA GLY A 132 -14.79 6.73 17.45
C GLY A 132 -14.95 6.05 18.81
N GLY A 133 -13.98 6.32 19.68
CA GLY A 133 -14.00 5.86 21.07
C GLY A 133 -13.51 4.42 21.28
N ARG A 134 -13.26 4.11 22.56
CA ARG A 134 -12.91 2.77 23.01
C ARG A 134 -14.09 1.82 22.83
N GLY A 135 -13.79 0.60 22.41
CA GLY A 135 -14.77 -0.47 22.30
C GLY A 135 -14.07 -1.81 22.27
N VAL A 136 -14.83 -2.85 21.93
CA VAL A 136 -14.29 -4.20 21.79
C VAL A 136 -14.58 -4.71 20.38
N GLY A 137 -13.55 -5.25 19.73
CA GLY A 137 -13.65 -5.79 18.39
C GLY A 137 -12.68 -6.93 18.16
N ARG A 138 -12.91 -7.68 17.09
CA ARG A 138 -12.03 -8.77 16.65
C ARG A 138 -11.85 -8.76 15.15
N LEU A 139 -10.72 -9.24 14.68
CA LEU A 139 -10.45 -9.29 13.25
C LEU A 139 -11.26 -10.42 12.60
N GLN A 140 -11.88 -10.13 11.46
CA GLN A 140 -12.35 -11.10 10.49
C GLN A 140 -11.57 -10.95 9.20
N TRP A 141 -11.29 -12.05 8.52
CA TRP A 141 -10.57 -12.01 7.26
C TRP A 141 -11.02 -13.11 6.29
N GLN A 142 -10.62 -12.95 5.04
CA GLN A 142 -10.83 -13.92 3.98
C GLN A 142 -9.66 -13.83 3.01
N LEU A 143 -9.23 -14.98 2.51
CA LEU A 143 -8.08 -15.15 1.62
C LEU A 143 -8.51 -15.96 0.41
N ALA A 144 -7.99 -15.65 -0.77
CA ALA A 144 -8.17 -16.44 -1.96
C ALA A 144 -6.88 -16.43 -2.80
N PRO A 145 -6.65 -17.45 -3.66
CA PRO A 145 -5.60 -17.39 -4.67
C PRO A 145 -5.77 -16.16 -5.59
N TRP A 146 -4.67 -15.68 -6.16
CA TRP A 146 -4.67 -14.60 -7.13
C TRP A 146 -5.59 -14.88 -8.32
N ARG A 147 -6.33 -13.85 -8.77
CA ARG A 147 -7.42 -13.96 -9.76
C ARG A 147 -8.59 -14.86 -9.34
N GLY A 148 -8.59 -15.38 -8.11
CA GLY A 148 -9.75 -16.03 -7.50
C GLY A 148 -10.81 -15.03 -7.10
N THR A 149 -11.93 -15.53 -6.57
CA THR A 149 -13.00 -14.69 -6.02
C THR A 149 -13.09 -14.84 -4.51
N LEU A 150 -13.17 -13.70 -3.80
CA LEU A 150 -13.50 -13.67 -2.38
C LEU A 150 -14.98 -14.02 -2.18
N ASN A 151 -15.27 -15.32 -2.10
CA ASN A 151 -16.60 -15.88 -1.95
C ASN A 151 -16.64 -16.81 -0.73
N SER A 152 -17.55 -16.58 0.20
CA SER A 152 -17.69 -17.36 1.44
C SER A 152 -17.94 -18.86 1.23
N LYS A 153 -18.42 -19.27 0.05
CA LYS A 153 -18.59 -20.69 -0.31
C LYS A 153 -17.26 -21.42 -0.54
N PHE A 154 -16.30 -20.75 -1.18
CA PHE A 154 -15.01 -21.35 -1.55
C PHE A 154 -13.90 -20.96 -0.57
N ASN A 155 -14.01 -19.78 0.01
CA ASN A 155 -13.06 -19.19 0.93
C ASN A 155 -13.83 -18.69 2.16
N PRO A 156 -14.14 -19.52 3.17
CA PRO A 156 -14.95 -19.09 4.30
C PRO A 156 -14.36 -17.89 5.04
N ILE A 157 -15.21 -17.01 5.58
CA ILE A 157 -14.76 -15.91 6.45
C ILE A 157 -14.22 -16.52 7.74
N GLN A 158 -12.99 -16.16 8.08
CA GLN A 158 -12.35 -16.52 9.33
C GLN A 158 -12.44 -15.37 10.33
N SER A 159 -12.30 -15.67 11.61
CA SER A 159 -12.37 -14.69 12.70
C SER A 159 -11.45 -15.09 13.83
N ASP A 160 -10.92 -14.09 14.53
CA ASP A 160 -10.23 -14.33 15.78
C ASP A 160 -11.21 -14.90 16.83
N THR A 161 -10.69 -15.74 17.70
CA THR A 161 -11.44 -16.26 18.84
C THR A 161 -11.60 -15.20 19.91
N ASP A 162 -10.52 -14.45 20.15
CA ASP A 162 -10.46 -13.41 21.18
C ASP A 162 -11.02 -12.07 20.70
N TRP A 163 -11.45 -11.30 21.69
CA TRP A 163 -11.93 -9.95 21.54
C TRP A 163 -10.88 -8.97 22.10
N TYR A 164 -10.60 -7.89 21.37
CA TYR A 164 -9.57 -6.92 21.71
C TYR A 164 -10.19 -5.55 22.00
N LEU A 165 -9.57 -4.81 22.93
CA LEU A 165 -9.87 -3.40 23.14
C LEU A 165 -9.53 -2.60 21.88
N LEU A 166 -10.25 -1.52 21.60
CA LEU A 166 -10.00 -0.66 20.44
C LEU A 166 -9.59 0.76 20.89
N PRO A 167 -8.66 1.42 20.18
CA PRO A 167 -7.87 0.88 19.07
C PRO A 167 -6.78 -0.10 19.55
N THR A 168 -6.47 -1.14 18.76
CA THR A 168 -5.34 -2.05 19.04
C THR A 168 -4.51 -2.31 17.79
N PRO A 169 -3.22 -1.96 17.79
CA PRO A 169 -2.30 -2.41 16.74
C PRO A 169 -2.07 -3.91 16.89
N MET A 170 -2.10 -4.63 15.77
CA MET A 170 -1.87 -6.07 15.77
C MET A 170 -1.16 -6.53 14.50
N THR A 171 -0.56 -7.71 14.63
CA THR A 171 -0.07 -8.48 13.50
C THR A 171 -0.88 -9.77 13.40
N LYS A 172 -1.40 -10.07 12.20
CA LYS A 172 -2.16 -11.30 11.94
C LYS A 172 -1.42 -12.19 10.95
N GLU A 173 -1.08 -13.39 11.38
CA GLU A 173 -0.53 -14.43 10.51
C GLU A 173 -1.64 -15.07 9.66
N LEU A 174 -1.35 -15.23 8.37
CA LEU A 174 -2.24 -15.81 7.37
C LEU A 174 -1.50 -16.88 6.58
N ALA A 175 -1.98 -18.12 6.69
CA ALA A 175 -1.47 -19.25 5.94
C ALA A 175 -2.11 -19.33 4.54
N LEU A 176 -1.28 -19.61 3.55
CA LEU A 176 -1.66 -19.87 2.16
C LEU A 176 -1.76 -21.38 1.92
N PRO A 177 -2.61 -21.82 0.98
CA PRO A 177 -2.79 -23.24 0.70
C PRO A 177 -1.58 -23.93 0.05
N ASN A 178 -0.60 -23.17 -0.44
CA ASN A 178 0.57 -23.66 -1.18
C ASN A 178 1.69 -22.61 -1.18
N ASP A 179 2.94 -23.08 -1.33
CA ASP A 179 4.13 -22.22 -1.39
C ASP A 179 4.08 -21.31 -2.62
N ASP A 180 4.69 -20.11 -2.48
CA ASP A 180 4.89 -19.15 -3.57
C ASP A 180 3.62 -18.65 -4.29
N THR A 181 2.45 -18.77 -3.65
CA THR A 181 1.18 -18.45 -4.32
C THR A 181 0.84 -16.97 -4.15
N ARG A 182 0.63 -16.27 -5.27
CA ARG A 182 0.02 -14.93 -5.26
C ARG A 182 -1.39 -15.03 -4.67
N TYR A 183 -1.81 -14.01 -3.93
CA TYR A 183 -3.08 -14.04 -3.19
C TYR A 183 -3.82 -12.72 -3.28
N ILE A 184 -5.12 -12.78 -3.00
CA ILE A 184 -5.94 -11.62 -2.66
C ILE A 184 -6.54 -11.84 -1.28
N TRP A 185 -6.68 -10.77 -0.52
CA TRP A 185 -7.24 -10.83 0.83
C TRP A 185 -8.13 -9.63 1.13
N ARG A 186 -9.00 -9.81 2.11
CA ARG A 186 -9.74 -8.72 2.77
C ARG A 186 -9.85 -8.99 4.26
N ALA A 187 -9.86 -7.93 5.06
CA ALA A 187 -10.05 -8.01 6.50
C ALA A 187 -11.04 -6.94 6.97
N ARG A 188 -11.70 -7.15 8.10
CA ARG A 188 -12.59 -6.16 8.75
C ARG A 188 -12.62 -6.38 10.24
N VAL A 189 -13.03 -5.37 11.00
CA VAL A 189 -13.33 -5.53 12.43
C VAL A 189 -14.79 -5.97 12.57
N GLN A 190 -15.04 -7.05 13.31
CA GLN A 190 -16.35 -7.32 13.89
C GLN A 190 -16.38 -6.67 15.27
N TYR A 191 -17.41 -5.86 15.54
CA TYR A 191 -17.58 -5.22 16.84
C TYR A 191 -18.42 -6.08 17.78
N ASP A 192 -18.14 -5.99 19.08
CA ASP A 192 -18.93 -6.67 20.09
C ASP A 192 -20.33 -6.03 20.13
N PRO A 193 -21.41 -6.78 19.80
CA PRO A 193 -22.76 -6.24 19.78
C PRO A 193 -23.24 -5.73 21.15
N ALA A 194 -22.62 -6.18 22.25
CA ALA A 194 -22.93 -5.67 23.58
C ALA A 194 -22.38 -4.26 23.83
N GLN A 195 -21.31 -3.87 23.13
CA GLN A 195 -20.66 -2.56 23.29
C GLN A 195 -20.90 -1.61 22.11
N SER A 196 -21.17 -2.17 20.92
CA SER A 196 -21.41 -1.43 19.68
C SER A 196 -22.74 -1.85 19.03
N PRO A 197 -23.89 -1.56 19.66
CA PRO A 197 -25.20 -2.06 19.21
C PRO A 197 -25.67 -1.50 17.85
N PHE A 198 -25.08 -0.40 17.38
CA PHE A 198 -25.48 0.28 16.14
C PHE A 198 -24.56 -0.02 14.95
N VAL A 199 -23.38 -0.60 15.17
CA VAL A 199 -22.41 -0.94 14.12
C VAL A 199 -21.82 -2.31 14.43
N GLY A 200 -22.20 -3.32 13.65
CA GLY A 200 -21.73 -4.70 13.86
C GLY A 200 -20.38 -4.99 13.20
N TYR A 201 -20.01 -4.26 12.15
CA TYR A 201 -18.79 -4.50 11.38
C TYR A 201 -18.20 -3.21 10.82
N SER A 202 -16.88 -3.16 10.67
CA SER A 202 -16.23 -2.19 9.80
C SER A 202 -16.48 -2.55 8.32
N ARG A 203 -16.17 -1.60 7.44
CA ARG A 203 -15.93 -1.91 6.02
C ARG A 203 -14.79 -2.92 5.87
N TRP A 204 -14.71 -3.55 4.72
CA TRP A 204 -13.57 -4.39 4.38
C TRP A 204 -12.36 -3.53 4.02
N PHE A 205 -11.22 -3.80 4.65
CA PHE A 205 -9.90 -3.31 4.28
C PHE A 205 -9.26 -4.27 3.27
N THR A 206 -8.62 -3.71 2.26
CA THR A 206 -7.87 -4.44 1.22
C THR A 206 -6.78 -3.51 0.66
N ILE A 207 -5.74 -4.05 0.02
CA ILE A 207 -4.66 -3.27 -0.62
C ILE A 207 -5.01 -3.00 -2.09
N SER A 208 -4.66 -1.79 -2.56
CA SER A 208 -4.66 -1.39 -3.97
C SER A 208 -3.83 -2.35 -4.82
N GLY A 209 -4.47 -3.10 -5.73
CA GLY A 209 -3.85 -4.14 -6.54
C GLY A 209 -4.56 -5.50 -6.47
N ASN A 210 -5.55 -5.66 -5.58
CA ASN A 210 -6.39 -6.86 -5.49
C ASN A 210 -7.60 -6.91 -6.44
N SER A 211 -7.76 -5.94 -7.37
CA SER A 211 -8.89 -5.69 -8.31
C SER A 211 -10.12 -6.62 -8.16
N LEU A 212 -11.26 -6.15 -7.64
CA LEU A 212 -12.19 -5.25 -8.35
C LEU A 212 -12.52 -3.93 -7.62
N TYR A 213 -11.92 -3.70 -6.44
CA TYR A 213 -12.20 -2.65 -5.45
C TYR A 213 -13.66 -2.59 -4.97
N GLU A 214 -13.95 -2.08 -3.76
CA GLU A 214 -15.28 -1.51 -3.47
C GLU A 214 -15.41 -0.14 -4.18
N ALA A 215 -15.04 -0.07 -5.48
CA ALA A 215 -15.24 1.05 -6.39
C ALA A 215 -15.01 0.59 -7.85
N ASN A 216 -16.12 0.39 -8.56
CA ASN A 216 -16.36 0.25 -10.01
C ASN A 216 -15.16 0.14 -11.01
N LEU A 217 -15.08 -0.97 -11.78
CA LEU A 217 -14.12 -1.24 -12.88
C LEU A 217 -14.79 -1.52 -14.25
N PHE A 218 -15.44 -0.54 -14.88
CA PHE A 218 -15.79 -0.65 -16.32
C PHE A 218 -15.19 0.45 -17.20
N SER A 219 -14.22 1.22 -16.71
CA SER A 219 -13.54 2.21 -17.55
C SER A 219 -12.05 2.26 -17.27
N THR A 220 -11.30 1.27 -17.78
CA THR A 220 -10.08 1.53 -18.55
C THR A 220 -9.54 0.21 -19.06
N SER A 221 -9.62 0.00 -20.36
CA SER A 221 -8.79 -0.95 -21.07
C SER A 221 -7.33 -0.55 -20.89
N GLN A 222 -6.60 -1.23 -20.01
CA GLN A 222 -5.15 -1.23 -20.07
C GLN A 222 -4.73 -2.68 -20.21
N VAL A 223 -4.14 -2.96 -21.38
CA VAL A 223 -3.41 -4.17 -21.70
C VAL A 223 -2.45 -4.46 -20.52
N GLU A 224 -2.43 -5.72 -20.08
CA GLU A 224 -1.58 -6.21 -19.00
C GLU A 224 -0.13 -5.72 -19.19
N PRO A 225 0.48 -4.98 -18.24
CA PRO A 225 1.92 -4.80 -18.27
C PRO A 225 2.58 -6.18 -18.07
N PRO A 226 3.65 -6.51 -18.81
CA PRO A 226 4.34 -7.79 -18.64
C PRO A 226 4.79 -7.97 -17.18
N VAL A 227 4.71 -9.21 -16.70
CA VAL A 227 5.13 -9.58 -15.33
C VAL A 227 6.59 -9.17 -15.15
N CYS A 228 6.82 -8.20 -14.28
CA CYS A 228 8.15 -7.70 -13.96
C CYS A 228 8.82 -8.63 -12.95
N GLY A 229 9.73 -9.48 -13.42
CA GLY A 229 10.73 -10.15 -12.59
C GLY A 229 11.96 -9.26 -12.50
N ILE A 230 12.33 -8.87 -11.28
CA ILE A 230 13.62 -8.20 -11.04
C ILE A 230 14.66 -9.32 -11.12
N PRO A 231 15.74 -9.20 -11.93
CA PRO A 231 16.80 -10.20 -11.92
C PRO A 231 17.37 -10.32 -10.49
N ASP A 232 17.44 -11.53 -9.96
CA ASP A 232 17.72 -11.78 -8.53
C ASP A 232 18.87 -12.76 -8.28
N GLU A 233 19.47 -13.33 -9.32
CA GLU A 233 20.62 -14.22 -9.20
C GLU A 233 21.92 -13.50 -9.60
N GLU A 234 22.97 -13.68 -8.79
CA GLU A 234 24.30 -13.09 -9.03
C GLU A 234 24.95 -13.66 -10.28
N LEU A 235 25.35 -12.77 -11.19
CA LEU A 235 26.16 -13.10 -12.36
C LEU A 235 27.61 -13.34 -11.94
N TYR A 236 28.33 -14.16 -12.70
CA TYR A 236 29.77 -14.26 -12.52
C TYR A 236 30.51 -14.30 -13.86
N ILE A 237 31.65 -13.60 -13.90
CA ILE A 237 32.60 -13.63 -15.01
C ILE A 237 33.39 -14.94 -14.89
N SER A 238 33.23 -15.85 -15.84
CA SER A 238 33.88 -17.16 -15.84
C SER A 238 35.37 -17.05 -16.16
N ASP A 239 35.69 -16.23 -17.16
CA ASP A 239 37.04 -15.97 -17.62
C ASP A 239 37.09 -14.72 -18.50
N MET A 240 38.32 -14.24 -18.75
CA MET A 240 38.58 -13.15 -19.68
C MET A 240 39.72 -13.55 -20.60
N THR A 241 39.53 -13.39 -21.91
CA THR A 241 40.51 -13.71 -22.94
C THR A 241 40.77 -12.51 -23.86
N LEU A 242 41.61 -12.69 -24.88
CA LEU A 242 41.84 -11.69 -25.92
C LEU A 242 41.37 -12.23 -27.27
N ASP A 243 40.76 -11.37 -28.08
CA ASP A 243 40.40 -11.69 -29.47
C ASP A 243 41.63 -11.68 -30.40
N GLY A 244 41.43 -12.03 -31.67
CA GLY A 244 42.50 -12.05 -32.69
C GLY A 244 43.15 -10.69 -32.98
N ASN A 245 42.58 -9.59 -32.48
CA ASN A 245 43.11 -8.23 -32.58
C ASN A 245 43.69 -7.72 -31.24
N GLY A 246 43.75 -8.57 -30.21
CA GLY A 246 44.26 -8.22 -28.88
C GLY A 246 43.28 -7.44 -27.99
N LYS A 247 41.96 -7.52 -28.26
CA LYS A 247 40.92 -6.85 -27.47
C LYS A 247 40.37 -7.75 -26.36
N PRO A 248 40.06 -7.22 -25.16
CA PRO A 248 39.48 -8.01 -24.08
C PRO A 248 38.12 -8.61 -24.47
N VAL A 249 37.97 -9.91 -24.23
CA VAL A 249 36.72 -10.66 -24.35
C VAL A 249 36.32 -11.12 -22.95
N ILE A 250 35.14 -10.70 -22.52
CA ILE A 250 34.57 -10.99 -21.21
C ILE A 250 33.58 -12.13 -21.38
N HIS A 251 33.83 -13.26 -20.72
CA HIS A 251 32.92 -14.40 -20.70
C HIS A 251 32.21 -14.44 -19.35
N TYR A 252 30.89 -14.50 -19.37
CA TYR A 252 30.08 -14.52 -18.15
C TYR A 252 28.92 -15.51 -18.29
N GLN A 253 28.42 -15.97 -17.15
CA GLN A 253 27.31 -16.91 -17.09
C GLN A 253 26.06 -16.22 -16.55
N ASP A 254 24.91 -16.56 -17.15
CA ASP A 254 23.60 -16.15 -16.67
C ASP A 254 22.93 -17.30 -15.92
N PRO A 255 22.70 -17.15 -14.61
CA PRO A 255 21.91 -18.08 -13.83
C PRO A 255 20.42 -17.65 -13.75
N ASN A 256 20.09 -16.41 -14.12
CA ASN A 256 18.72 -15.88 -14.04
C ASN A 256 17.77 -16.59 -15.03
N GLN A 257 16.47 -16.60 -14.71
CA GLN A 257 15.49 -17.19 -15.61
C GLN A 257 15.30 -16.31 -16.86
N PRO A 258 15.02 -16.91 -18.05
CA PRO A 258 14.81 -16.16 -19.30
C PRO A 258 13.70 -15.10 -19.27
N ALA A 259 12.78 -15.17 -18.29
CA ALA A 259 11.71 -14.19 -18.12
C ALA A 259 12.13 -12.94 -17.33
N ASP A 260 13.23 -13.01 -16.60
CA ASP A 260 13.67 -11.98 -15.65
C ASP A 260 14.75 -11.08 -16.25
N VAL A 261 15.39 -11.50 -17.34
CA VAL A 261 16.48 -10.79 -18.02
C VAL A 261 16.14 -10.56 -19.49
N THR A 262 16.36 -9.33 -19.96
CA THR A 262 16.24 -8.97 -21.39
C THR A 262 17.60 -8.72 -22.06
N GLY A 263 18.65 -8.55 -21.27
CA GLY A 263 20.05 -8.38 -21.70
C GLY A 263 20.96 -8.00 -20.53
N TYR A 264 22.18 -7.59 -20.83
CA TYR A 264 23.20 -7.28 -19.81
C TYR A 264 23.83 -5.90 -20.01
N ASN A 265 24.13 -5.23 -18.92
CA ASN A 265 24.93 -4.01 -18.91
C ASN A 265 26.36 -4.33 -18.51
N ILE A 266 27.31 -3.88 -19.32
CA ILE A 266 28.74 -4.16 -19.17
C ILE A 266 29.46 -2.89 -18.74
N TYR A 267 30.22 -2.99 -17.67
CA TYR A 267 30.91 -1.88 -17.04
C TYR A 267 32.42 -2.13 -16.98
N ARG A 268 33.20 -1.04 -17.03
CA ARG A 268 34.65 -1.06 -16.83
C ARG A 268 35.12 0.05 -15.90
N ALA A 269 36.10 -0.25 -15.07
CA ALA A 269 36.80 0.71 -14.22
C ALA A 269 38.32 0.53 -14.29
N SER A 270 39.07 1.60 -14.00
CA SER A 270 40.52 1.57 -13.85
C SER A 270 40.99 1.23 -12.43
N LEU A 271 40.06 1.13 -11.48
CA LEU A 271 40.30 0.77 -10.08
C LEU A 271 39.28 -0.29 -9.64
N PRO A 272 39.64 -1.17 -8.69
CA PRO A 272 38.66 -2.08 -8.09
C PRO A 272 37.58 -1.27 -7.37
N GLY A 273 36.31 -1.45 -7.77
CA GLY A 273 35.16 -0.78 -7.16
C GLY A 273 34.74 0.56 -7.79
N GLY A 274 35.33 0.96 -8.92
CA GLY A 274 34.86 2.11 -9.71
C GLY A 274 35.75 3.35 -9.66
N PRO A 275 35.37 4.46 -10.33
CA PRO A 275 34.08 4.69 -10.98
C PRO A 275 33.87 3.82 -12.23
N TRP A 276 32.67 3.25 -12.34
CA TRP A 276 32.27 2.36 -13.43
C TRP A 276 31.81 3.15 -14.66
N THR A 277 32.39 2.84 -15.81
CA THR A 277 31.98 3.36 -17.12
C THR A 277 31.21 2.27 -17.87
N MET A 278 30.01 2.58 -18.32
CA MET A 278 29.21 1.66 -19.12
C MET A 278 29.79 1.54 -20.53
N LEU A 279 30.12 0.32 -20.95
CA LEU A 279 30.66 0.00 -22.27
C LEU A 279 29.56 -0.47 -23.22
N GLY A 280 28.61 -1.26 -22.71
CA GLY A 280 27.48 -1.80 -23.46
C GLY A 280 26.25 -1.90 -22.58
N SER A 281 25.08 -1.73 -23.17
CA SER A 281 23.79 -1.89 -22.48
C SER A 281 22.86 -2.77 -23.30
N ASN A 282 22.04 -3.56 -22.60
CA ASN A 282 21.15 -4.54 -23.19
C ASN A 282 21.87 -5.45 -24.21
N VAL A 283 23.08 -5.90 -23.84
CA VAL A 283 23.82 -6.89 -24.59
C VAL A 283 23.00 -8.18 -24.55
N VAL A 284 22.58 -8.67 -25.71
CA VAL A 284 21.71 -9.84 -25.82
C VAL A 284 22.59 -11.09 -25.86
N ASP A 285 22.15 -12.15 -25.19
CA ASP A 285 22.75 -13.47 -25.36
C ASP A 285 22.64 -13.90 -26.83
N MET A 286 23.77 -14.20 -27.45
CA MET A 286 23.80 -14.55 -28.87
C MET A 286 23.55 -16.04 -29.13
N ASP A 287 23.52 -16.91 -28.11
CA ASP A 287 23.43 -18.35 -28.29
C ASP A 287 22.36 -19.03 -27.41
N GLU A 288 21.25 -19.46 -28.02
CA GLU A 288 20.21 -20.25 -27.34
C GLU A 288 20.75 -21.66 -26.99
N GLY A 289 21.24 -21.83 -25.76
CA GLY A 289 21.53 -23.15 -25.16
C GLY A 289 23.00 -23.52 -24.91
N THR A 290 23.94 -22.57 -24.79
CA THR A 290 25.36 -22.87 -24.48
C THR A 290 26.00 -21.93 -23.44
N PRO A 291 26.99 -22.39 -22.63
CA PRO A 291 27.47 -21.69 -21.42
C PRO A 291 28.44 -20.49 -21.61
N ASN A 292 28.48 -19.81 -22.76
CA ASN A 292 29.50 -18.78 -23.01
C ASN A 292 28.88 -17.49 -23.54
N ILE A 293 28.27 -16.67 -22.69
CA ILE A 293 27.85 -15.31 -23.09
C ILE A 293 29.10 -14.43 -23.12
N GLN A 294 29.36 -13.77 -24.25
CA GLN A 294 30.63 -13.06 -24.51
C GLN A 294 30.41 -11.59 -24.89
N TYR A 295 31.24 -10.69 -24.34
CA TYR A 295 31.30 -9.29 -24.78
C TYR A 295 32.74 -8.88 -25.11
N VAL A 296 32.94 -8.23 -26.26
CA VAL A 296 34.26 -7.71 -26.68
C VAL A 296 34.35 -6.22 -26.38
N ASP A 297 35.26 -5.83 -25.48
CA ASP A 297 35.55 -4.42 -25.20
C ASP A 297 36.42 -3.82 -26.32
N GLN A 298 35.76 -3.19 -27.30
CA GLN A 298 36.42 -2.52 -28.42
C GLN A 298 37.33 -1.36 -27.99
N THR A 299 37.07 -0.79 -26.81
CA THR A 299 37.76 0.40 -26.31
C THR A 299 38.92 0.08 -25.37
N GLY A 300 39.03 -1.18 -24.92
CA GLY A 300 40.13 -1.64 -24.09
C GLY A 300 41.45 -1.58 -24.85
N ASP A 301 42.47 -1.00 -24.21
CA ASP A 301 43.85 -1.00 -24.69
C ASP A 301 44.69 -2.04 -23.91
N MET A 302 45.74 -2.57 -24.54
CA MET A 302 46.62 -3.59 -23.95
C MET A 302 47.59 -3.03 -22.88
N GLY A 303 47.39 -1.79 -22.42
CA GLY A 303 48.38 -1.01 -21.66
C GLY A 303 48.07 -0.77 -20.18
N GLY A 304 46.90 -1.20 -19.69
CA GLY A 304 46.44 -0.92 -18.32
C GLY A 304 45.76 -2.11 -17.65
N THR A 305 45.69 -2.09 -16.31
CA THR A 305 44.84 -3.01 -15.54
C THR A 305 43.43 -2.46 -15.51
N TRP A 306 42.48 -3.25 -16.00
CA TRP A 306 41.07 -2.91 -16.05
C TRP A 306 40.26 -3.90 -15.19
N PHE A 307 39.19 -3.40 -14.60
CA PHE A 307 38.21 -4.18 -13.85
C PHE A 307 36.89 -4.13 -14.61
N TYR A 308 36.17 -5.25 -14.64
CA TYR A 308 34.92 -5.40 -15.36
C TYR A 308 33.82 -5.86 -14.41
N GLU A 309 32.60 -5.44 -14.70
CA GLU A 309 31.40 -5.78 -13.94
C GLU A 309 30.24 -5.97 -14.94
N VAL A 310 29.39 -6.98 -14.69
CA VAL A 310 28.28 -7.36 -15.57
C VAL A 310 27.01 -7.35 -14.74
N ALA A 311 26.00 -6.61 -15.17
CA ALA A 311 24.72 -6.50 -14.47
C ALA A 311 23.59 -7.02 -15.36
N ALA A 312 22.70 -7.84 -14.79
CA ALA A 312 21.49 -8.27 -15.48
C ALA A 312 20.54 -7.09 -15.66
N TRP A 313 19.91 -6.99 -16.84
CA TRP A 313 19.03 -5.88 -17.21
C TRP A 313 17.67 -6.36 -17.71
N ASN A 314 16.61 -5.79 -17.15
CA ASN A 314 15.24 -6.01 -17.63
C ASN A 314 14.60 -4.69 -18.08
N ASN A 315 14.45 -4.53 -19.40
CA ASN A 315 13.84 -3.34 -20.00
C ASN A 315 12.36 -3.16 -19.65
N ALA A 316 11.66 -4.21 -19.21
CA ALA A 316 10.29 -4.10 -18.72
C ALA A 316 10.19 -3.54 -17.28
N CYS A 317 11.30 -3.58 -16.52
CA CYS A 317 11.35 -3.19 -15.11
C CYS A 317 12.27 -1.99 -14.83
N GLY A 318 13.18 -1.66 -15.75
CA GLY A 318 14.17 -0.58 -15.59
C GLY A 318 15.14 -0.78 -14.42
N ALA A 319 15.09 -1.93 -13.76
CA ALA A 319 15.91 -2.28 -12.60
C ALA A 319 17.06 -3.20 -13.04
N GLU A 320 18.27 -2.90 -12.58
CA GLU A 320 19.42 -3.79 -12.70
C GLU A 320 19.41 -4.83 -11.57
N GLY A 321 19.78 -6.05 -11.91
CA GLY A 321 20.02 -7.12 -10.95
C GLY A 321 21.35 -6.99 -10.22
N PRO A 322 21.65 -7.95 -9.32
CA PRO A 322 22.97 -8.10 -8.70
C PRO A 322 24.08 -8.13 -9.76
N ARG A 323 25.24 -7.57 -9.39
CA ARG A 323 26.39 -7.35 -10.28
C ARG A 323 27.62 -8.10 -9.78
#